data_AF-A0A947NCK3-F1
#
_entry.id   AF-A0A947NCK3-F1
#
_cell.length_a   1.000
_cell.length_b   1.000
_cell.length_c   1.000
_cell.angle_alpha   90.00
_cell.angle_beta   90.00
_cell.angle_gamma   90.00
#
_symmetry.space_group_name_H-M   'P 1'
#
loop_
_entity.id
_entity.type
_entity.pdbx_description
1 polymer ?
#
loop_
_entity_poly.entity_id
_entity_poly.type
_entity_poly.pdbx_seq_one_letter_code
_entity_poly.pdbx_strand_id
1 'polypeptide(L)'
;MKKWKNELAIIISLLLLSVLIYLVHFWIFHDFHHISIYFVGDLGFMGIEALIVYYVIDHLLKTREKAALRKKLNMLAGIFFYDLGIKVINELNNLVQNKDAQAANICVQEGWADKDFLRVQKNIPELQLKFQYKNEVVENLAKVLSAGKELIIRLMENPSLHEHEIFSDMLM
;
A
#
# COMPACT_ATOMS: atom_id res chain seq x y z
N MET A 1 9.99 -3.69 28.33
CA MET A 1 9.38 -3.58 29.67
C MET A 1 9.10 -2.15 30.14
N LYS A 2 9.89 -1.12 29.76
CA LYS A 2 9.69 0.28 30.23
C LYS A 2 8.47 1.00 29.60
N LYS A 3 8.11 0.69 28.34
CA LYS A 3 6.95 1.30 27.63
C LYS A 3 5.59 0.92 28.24
N TRP A 4 5.40 -0.36 28.58
CA TRP A 4 4.17 -0.87 29.20
C TRP A 4 3.85 -0.21 30.55
N LYS A 5 4.90 0.16 31.33
CA LYS A 5 4.71 0.87 32.60
C LYS A 5 4.14 2.28 32.41
N ASN A 6 4.44 2.95 31.29
CA ASN A 6 3.95 4.30 31.01
C ASN A 6 2.50 4.26 30.51
N GLU A 7 2.14 3.27 29.67
CA GLU A 7 0.77 3.07 29.19
C GLU A 7 -0.18 2.72 30.36
N LEU A 8 0.24 1.82 31.24
CA LEU A 8 -0.53 1.47 32.45
C LEU A 8 -0.70 2.68 33.39
N ALA A 9 0.33 3.51 33.55
CA ALA A 9 0.23 4.71 34.37
C ALA A 9 -0.80 5.71 33.81
N ILE A 10 -0.85 5.87 32.48
CA ILE A 10 -1.85 6.72 31.81
C ILE A 10 -3.26 6.17 32.06
N ILE A 11 -3.48 4.87 31.86
CA ILE A 11 -4.79 4.23 32.08
C ILE A 11 -5.24 4.41 33.54
N ILE A 12 -4.36 4.15 34.50
CA ILE A 12 -4.68 4.31 35.94
C ILE A 12 -4.98 5.77 36.27
N SER A 13 -4.21 6.72 35.73
CA SER A 13 -4.45 8.15 35.93
C SER A 13 -5.81 8.59 35.37
N LEU A 14 -6.19 8.11 34.20
CA LEU A 14 -7.50 8.37 33.59
C LEU A 14 -8.64 7.77 34.41
N LEU A 15 -8.48 6.53 34.90
CA LEU A 15 -9.46 5.90 35.78
C LEU A 15 -9.63 6.68 37.09
N LEU A 16 -8.54 7.09 37.73
CA LEU A 16 -8.57 7.90 38.95
C LEU A 16 -9.24 9.26 38.71
N LEU A 17 -8.95 9.90 37.58
CA LEU A 17 -9.59 11.17 37.21
C LEU A 17 -11.09 10.99 37.00
N SER A 18 -11.51 9.92 36.32
CA SER A 18 -12.93 9.59 36.13
C SER A 18 -13.65 9.39 37.48
N VAL A 19 -13.06 8.60 38.39
CA VAL A 19 -13.60 8.40 39.75
C VAL A 19 -13.71 9.73 40.50
N LEU A 20 -12.70 10.60 40.40
CA LEU A 20 -12.71 11.91 41.06
C LEU A 20 -13.84 12.81 40.52
N ILE A 21 -14.08 12.80 39.20
CA ILE A 21 -15.20 13.53 38.58
C ILE A 21 -16.54 13.04 39.14
N TYR A 22 -16.75 11.72 39.22
CA TYR A 22 -17.97 11.15 39.80
C TYR A 22 -18.16 11.49 41.28
N LEU A 23 -17.08 11.53 42.07
CA LEU A 23 -17.12 11.95 43.47
C LEU A 23 -17.53 13.42 43.62
N VAL A 24 -16.97 14.31 42.81
CA VAL A 24 -17.34 15.74 42.80
C VAL A 24 -18.81 15.90 42.41
N HIS A 25 -19.28 15.17 41.39
CA HIS A 25 -20.68 15.18 40.98
C HIS A 25 -21.61 14.72 42.11
N PHE A 26 -21.25 13.63 42.80
CA PHE A 26 -22.00 13.15 43.96
C PHE A 26 -22.05 14.21 45.08
N TRP A 27 -20.94 14.89 45.35
CA TRP A 27 -20.87 15.90 46.42
C TRP A 27 -21.68 17.17 46.12
N ILE A 28 -21.83 17.54 44.84
CA ILE A 28 -22.62 18.71 44.43
C ILE A 28 -24.12 18.40 44.45
N PHE A 29 -24.53 17.27 43.88
CA PHE A 29 -25.96 16.96 43.67
C PHE A 29 -26.59 16.15 44.81
N HIS A 30 -25.79 15.44 45.63
CA HIS A 30 -26.24 14.58 46.74
C HIS A 30 -27.35 13.56 46.38
N ASP A 31 -27.60 13.33 45.09
CA ASP A 31 -28.63 12.43 44.57
C ASP A 31 -27.99 11.26 43.81
N PHE A 32 -28.01 10.10 44.44
CA PHE A 32 -27.50 8.85 43.88
C PHE A 32 -28.35 8.34 42.70
N HIS A 33 -29.63 8.72 42.64
CA HIS A 33 -30.57 8.24 41.62
C HIS A 33 -30.29 8.86 40.25
N HIS A 34 -29.95 10.14 40.21
CA HIS A 34 -29.55 10.79 38.96
C HIS A 34 -28.29 10.13 38.36
N ILE A 35 -27.29 9.86 39.19
CA ILE A 35 -26.04 9.21 38.73
C ILE A 35 -26.32 7.80 38.21
N SER A 36 -27.17 7.03 38.88
CA SER A 36 -27.43 5.64 38.50
C SER A 36 -28.19 5.52 37.17
N ILE A 37 -29.14 6.41 36.87
CA ILE A 37 -29.85 6.40 35.58
C ILE A 37 -28.90 6.69 34.42
N TYR A 38 -28.05 7.72 34.53
CA TYR A 38 -27.06 8.03 33.50
C TYR A 38 -26.02 6.92 33.36
N PHE A 39 -25.55 6.35 34.47
CA PHE A 39 -24.59 5.23 34.45
C PHE A 39 -25.16 4.00 33.72
N VAL A 40 -26.42 3.63 33.96
CA VAL A 40 -27.08 2.51 33.26
C VAL A 40 -27.27 2.84 31.77
N GLY A 41 -27.62 4.10 31.45
CA GLY A 41 -27.69 4.58 30.06
C GLY A 41 -26.36 4.46 29.32
N ASP A 42 -25.28 4.95 29.92
CA ASP A 42 -23.92 4.87 29.38
C ASP A 42 -23.47 3.40 29.22
N LEU A 43 -23.75 2.55 30.21
CA LEU A 43 -23.42 1.12 30.16
C LEU A 43 -24.20 0.39 29.05
N GLY A 44 -25.44 0.79 28.81
CA GLY A 44 -26.24 0.28 27.68
C GLY A 44 -25.74 0.74 26.31
N PHE A 45 -25.21 1.97 26.22
CA PHE A 45 -24.68 2.54 24.97
C PHE A 45 -23.22 2.13 24.69
N MET A 46 -22.44 1.75 25.72
CA MET A 46 -21.02 1.41 25.63
C MET A 46 -20.70 0.39 24.54
N GLY A 47 -21.59 -0.60 24.32
CA GLY A 47 -21.40 -1.59 23.27
C GLY A 47 -21.41 -0.98 21.86
N ILE A 48 -22.31 -0.03 21.60
CA ILE A 48 -22.40 0.68 20.32
C ILE A 48 -21.17 1.57 20.13
N GLU A 49 -20.79 2.32 21.18
CA GLU A 49 -19.62 3.19 21.15
C GLU A 49 -18.33 2.40 20.86
N ALA A 50 -18.11 1.30 21.58
CA ALA A 50 -16.94 0.44 21.39
C ALA A 50 -16.88 -0.15 19.97
N LEU A 51 -18.02 -0.57 19.42
CA LEU A 51 -18.10 -1.09 18.04
C LEU A 51 -17.74 0.00 17.01
N ILE A 52 -18.27 1.21 17.16
CA ILE A 52 -17.98 2.32 16.25
C ILE A 52 -16.50 2.67 16.32
N VAL A 53 -15.95 2.86 17.52
CA VAL A 53 -14.54 3.20 17.72
C VAL A 53 -13.64 2.10 17.17
N TYR A 54 -13.94 0.83 17.46
CA TYR A 54 -13.20 -0.31 16.93
C TYR A 54 -13.21 -0.32 15.40
N TYR A 55 -14.38 -0.21 14.76
CA TYR A 55 -14.49 -0.28 13.31
C TYR A 55 -13.77 0.89 12.62
N VAL A 56 -13.90 2.11 13.16
CA VAL A 56 -13.20 3.29 12.63
C VAL A 56 -11.69 3.11 12.75
N ILE A 57 -11.18 2.68 13.91
CA ILE A 57 -9.75 2.45 14.13
C ILE A 57 -9.24 1.33 13.24
N ASP A 58 -9.93 0.19 13.18
CA ASP A 58 -9.58 -0.96 12.33
C ASP A 58 -9.52 -0.55 10.85
N HIS A 59 -10.51 0.21 10.37
CA HIS A 59 -10.53 0.70 9.00
C HIS A 59 -9.36 1.65 8.70
N LEU A 60 -9.05 2.57 9.61
CA LEU A 60 -7.91 3.49 9.48
C LEU A 60 -6.58 2.73 9.49
N LEU A 61 -6.41 1.76 10.38
CA LEU A 61 -5.22 0.91 10.47
C LEU A 61 -5.03 0.13 9.16
N LYS A 62 -6.06 -0.59 8.70
CA LYS A 62 -6.02 -1.33 7.43
C LYS A 62 -5.69 -0.43 6.24
N THR A 63 -6.23 0.79 6.21
CA THR A 63 -5.94 1.75 5.14
C THR A 63 -4.47 2.17 5.15
N ARG A 64 -3.90 2.43 6.34
CA ARG A 64 -2.48 2.79 6.49
C ARG A 64 -1.56 1.62 6.15
N GLU A 65 -1.89 0.40 6.58
CA GLU A 65 -1.14 -0.82 6.26
C GLU A 65 -1.11 -1.06 4.74
N LYS A 66 -2.27 -1.02 4.09
CA LYS A 66 -2.36 -1.12 2.62
C LYS A 66 -1.54 -0.05 1.91
N ALA A 67 -1.56 1.19 2.39
CA ALA A 67 -0.76 2.27 1.80
C ALA A 67 0.75 2.06 1.98
N ALA A 68 1.18 1.61 3.16
CA ALA A 68 2.58 1.30 3.43
C ALA A 68 3.08 0.13 2.56
N LEU A 69 2.24 -0.89 2.37
CA LEU A 69 2.54 -2.03 1.53
C LEU A 69 2.65 -1.64 0.04
N ARG A 70 1.68 -0.87 -0.48
CA ARG A 70 1.74 -0.31 -1.85
C ARG A 70 3.06 0.43 -2.09
N LYS A 71 3.48 1.26 -1.15
CA LYS A 71 4.75 2.00 -1.25
C LYS A 71 5.96 1.06 -1.30
N LYS A 72 5.99 0.02 -0.45
CA LYS A 72 7.06 -0.98 -0.45
C LYS A 72 7.12 -1.73 -1.79
N LEU A 73 5.98 -2.09 -2.36
CA LEU A 73 5.92 -2.79 -3.63
C LEU A 73 6.34 -1.91 -4.81
N ASN A 74 5.91 -0.65 -4.83
CA ASN A 74 6.39 0.31 -5.84
C ASN A 74 7.91 0.50 -5.76
N MET A 75 8.50 0.45 -4.56
CA MET A 75 9.96 0.47 -4.40
C MET A 75 10.62 -0.79 -4.99
N LEU A 76 10.08 -1.97 -4.72
CA LEU A 76 10.58 -3.23 -5.28
C LEU A 76 10.47 -3.26 -6.81
N ALA A 77 9.32 -2.82 -7.35
CA ALA A 77 9.12 -2.65 -8.79
C ALA A 77 10.13 -1.67 -9.39
N GLY A 78 10.41 -0.56 -8.69
CA GLY A 78 11.45 0.40 -9.08
C GLY A 78 12.84 -0.24 -9.17
N ILE A 79 13.23 -1.03 -8.17
CA ILE A 79 14.50 -1.78 -8.18
C ILE A 79 14.54 -2.77 -9.34
N PHE A 80 13.45 -3.52 -9.56
CA PHE A 80 13.33 -4.45 -10.67
C PHE A 80 13.50 -3.76 -12.02
N PHE A 81 12.77 -2.67 -12.28
CA PHE A 81 12.86 -1.96 -13.56
C PHE A 81 14.23 -1.31 -13.76
N TYR A 82 14.81 -0.76 -12.69
CA TYR A 82 16.15 -0.17 -12.74
C TYR A 82 17.22 -1.21 -13.12
N ASP A 83 17.20 -2.39 -12.52
CA ASP A 83 18.29 -3.36 -12.68
C ASP A 83 18.05 -4.38 -13.80
N LEU A 84 16.80 -4.78 -14.06
CA LEU A 84 16.47 -5.84 -15.02
C LEU A 84 15.40 -5.41 -16.04
N GLY A 85 14.28 -4.85 -15.59
CA GLY A 85 13.10 -4.63 -16.44
C GLY A 85 13.38 -3.72 -17.65
N ILE A 86 14.14 -2.64 -17.48
CA ILE A 86 14.52 -1.76 -18.61
C ILE A 86 15.39 -2.52 -19.63
N LYS A 87 16.31 -3.38 -19.18
CA LYS A 87 17.16 -4.19 -20.08
C LYS A 87 16.30 -5.16 -20.89
N VAL A 88 15.36 -5.84 -20.24
CA VAL A 88 14.39 -6.74 -20.89
C VAL A 88 13.55 -5.99 -21.92
N ILE A 89 12.99 -4.83 -21.57
CA ILE A 89 12.18 -4.01 -22.47
C ILE A 89 13.00 -3.56 -23.69
N ASN A 90 14.26 -3.15 -23.48
CA ASN A 90 15.14 -2.73 -24.57
C ASN A 90 15.44 -3.87 -25.55
N GLU A 91 15.70 -5.08 -25.04
CA GLU A 91 15.88 -6.25 -25.91
C GLU A 91 14.59 -6.60 -26.67
N LEU A 92 13.44 -6.55 -26.02
CA LEU A 92 12.15 -6.78 -26.70
C LEU A 92 11.86 -5.71 -27.76
N ASN A 93 12.26 -4.45 -27.53
CA ASN A 93 12.10 -3.37 -28.49
C ASN A 93 12.92 -3.61 -29.77
N ASN A 94 13.98 -4.41 -29.73
CA ASN A 94 14.75 -4.80 -30.92
C ASN A 94 13.99 -5.73 -31.89
N LEU A 95 12.89 -6.36 -31.42
CA LEU A 95 11.96 -7.14 -32.23
C LEU A 95 10.96 -6.25 -32.98
N VAL A 96 10.74 -5.01 -32.52
CA VAL A 96 9.73 -4.11 -33.09
C VAL A 96 10.31 -3.37 -34.30
N GLN A 97 9.75 -3.63 -35.49
CA GLN A 97 10.17 -2.98 -36.72
C GLN A 97 9.76 -1.51 -36.78
N ASN A 98 8.56 -1.19 -36.28
CA ASN A 98 8.00 0.15 -36.32
C ASN A 98 8.23 0.96 -35.03
N LYS A 99 9.35 0.69 -34.35
CA LYS A 99 9.67 1.31 -33.05
C LYS A 99 9.70 2.84 -33.12
N ASP A 100 10.25 3.42 -34.18
CA ASP A 100 10.42 4.88 -34.29
C ASP A 100 9.07 5.60 -34.50
N ALA A 101 8.18 4.97 -35.28
CA ALA A 101 6.82 5.49 -35.50
C ALA A 101 5.97 5.45 -34.22
N GLN A 102 6.21 4.46 -33.36
CA GLN A 102 5.46 4.30 -32.11
C GLN A 102 6.10 5.03 -30.93
N ALA A 103 7.42 5.27 -30.96
CA ALA A 103 8.14 6.04 -29.96
C ALA A 103 7.55 7.46 -29.82
N ALA A 104 7.16 8.10 -30.93
CA ALA A 104 6.54 9.43 -30.89
C ALA A 104 5.23 9.48 -30.06
N ASN A 105 4.54 8.35 -29.91
CA ASN A 105 3.26 8.26 -29.18
C ASN A 105 3.43 7.86 -27.70
N ILE A 106 4.58 7.33 -27.31
CA ILE A 106 4.79 6.71 -25.98
C ILE A 106 5.96 7.33 -25.21
N CYS A 107 6.94 7.94 -25.90
CA CYS A 107 8.09 8.55 -25.25
C CYS A 107 7.67 9.75 -24.41
N VAL A 108 7.96 9.67 -23.10
CA VAL A 108 7.74 10.73 -22.14
C VAL A 108 8.52 11.98 -22.59
N GLN A 109 7.82 13.11 -22.70
CA GLN A 109 8.42 14.41 -23.02
C GLN A 109 8.44 15.30 -21.78
N GLU A 110 9.35 16.27 -21.77
CA GLU A 110 9.39 17.29 -20.72
C GLU A 110 8.05 18.05 -20.67
N GLY A 111 7.45 18.14 -19.48
CA GLY A 111 6.18 18.84 -19.26
C GLY A 111 4.91 17.98 -19.32
N TRP A 112 5.01 16.65 -19.42
CA TRP A 112 3.85 15.77 -19.29
C TRP A 112 3.14 15.96 -17.94
N ALA A 113 1.82 16.15 -17.99
CA ALA A 113 0.95 16.12 -16.82
C ALA A 113 0.29 14.75 -16.67
N ASP A 114 -0.38 14.50 -15.54
CA ASP A 114 -1.09 13.24 -15.27
C ASP A 114 -2.06 12.84 -16.40
N LYS A 115 -2.67 13.83 -17.06
CA LYS A 115 -3.59 13.61 -18.19
C LYS A 115 -2.90 13.01 -19.41
N ASP A 116 -1.64 13.37 -19.67
CA ASP A 116 -0.86 12.85 -20.80
C ASP A 116 -0.48 11.39 -20.57
N PHE A 117 -0.10 11.04 -19.34
CA PHE A 117 0.15 9.65 -18.94
C PHE A 117 -1.13 8.80 -19.11
N LEU A 118 -2.28 9.29 -18.65
CA LEU A 118 -3.56 8.59 -18.82
C LEU A 118 -3.95 8.44 -20.30
N ARG A 119 -3.68 9.45 -21.13
CA ARG A 119 -3.91 9.37 -22.58
C ARG A 119 -3.08 8.25 -23.20
N VAL A 120 -1.78 8.22 -22.93
CA VAL A 120 -0.89 7.19 -23.48
C VAL A 120 -1.25 5.82 -22.95
N GLN A 121 -1.54 5.69 -21.65
CA GLN A 121 -1.97 4.43 -21.05
C GLN A 121 -3.20 3.84 -21.75
N LYS A 122 -4.19 4.68 -22.11
CA LYS A 122 -5.38 4.24 -22.86
C LYS A 122 -5.06 3.83 -24.30
N ASN A 123 -4.05 4.43 -24.91
CA ASN A 123 -3.67 4.18 -26.29
C ASN A 123 -2.71 2.98 -26.43
N ILE A 124 -2.07 2.52 -25.34
CA ILE A 124 -1.15 1.35 -25.35
C ILE A 124 -1.76 0.11 -26.03
N PRO A 125 -3.01 -0.29 -25.74
CA PRO A 125 -3.63 -1.45 -26.39
C PRO A 125 -3.90 -1.27 -27.89
N GLU A 126 -4.01 -0.03 -28.38
CA GLU A 126 -4.29 0.27 -29.79
C GLU A 126 -3.02 0.30 -30.65
N LEU A 127 -1.84 0.14 -30.04
CA LEU A 127 -0.58 0.12 -30.76
C LEU A 127 -0.46 -1.11 -31.66
N GLN A 128 -0.43 -0.86 -32.96
CA GLN A 128 -0.10 -1.88 -33.95
C GLN A 128 1.42 -2.07 -34.00
N LEU A 129 1.94 -2.97 -33.16
CA LEU A 129 3.36 -3.36 -33.17
C LEU A 129 3.62 -4.43 -34.22
N LYS A 130 4.62 -4.21 -35.07
CA LYS A 130 5.09 -5.19 -36.06
C LYS A 130 6.35 -5.85 -35.53
N PHE A 131 6.28 -7.16 -35.30
CA PHE A 131 7.38 -7.94 -34.77
C PHE A 131 8.14 -8.67 -35.88
N GLN A 132 9.46 -8.72 -35.77
CA GLN A 132 10.32 -9.57 -36.59
C GLN A 132 11.17 -10.45 -35.68
N TYR A 133 11.07 -11.76 -35.88
CA TYR A 133 11.90 -12.72 -35.17
C TYR A 133 13.38 -12.52 -35.51
N LYS A 134 14.22 -12.47 -34.47
CA LYS A 134 15.68 -12.39 -34.57
C LYS A 134 16.28 -13.31 -33.52
N ASN A 135 17.08 -14.28 -33.94
CA ASN A 135 17.69 -15.24 -33.04
C ASN A 135 18.61 -14.57 -31.99
N GLU A 136 19.31 -13.52 -32.41
CA GLU A 136 20.17 -12.71 -31.54
C GLU A 136 19.43 -12.10 -30.35
N VAL A 137 18.19 -11.65 -30.53
CA VAL A 137 17.38 -11.08 -29.44
C VAL A 137 17.02 -12.16 -28.43
N VAL A 138 16.67 -13.37 -28.87
CA VAL A 138 16.36 -14.48 -27.97
C VAL A 138 17.58 -14.86 -27.14
N GLU A 139 18.77 -14.92 -27.76
CA GLU A 139 20.01 -15.21 -27.07
C GLU A 139 20.38 -14.12 -26.05
N ASN A 140 20.23 -12.85 -26.41
CA ASN A 140 20.50 -11.72 -25.51
C ASN A 140 19.50 -11.65 -24.35
N LEU A 141 18.22 -11.90 -24.62
CA LEU A 141 17.19 -11.96 -23.59
C LEU A 141 17.49 -13.08 -22.58
N ALA A 142 17.92 -14.25 -23.05
CA ALA A 142 18.34 -15.35 -22.19
C ALA A 142 19.53 -14.96 -21.30
N LYS A 143 20.53 -14.25 -21.83
CA LYS A 143 21.67 -13.72 -21.06
C LYS A 143 21.23 -12.72 -20.00
N VAL A 144 20.36 -11.75 -20.35
CA VAL A 144 19.85 -10.73 -19.44
C VAL A 144 19.05 -11.36 -18.30
N LEU A 145 18.14 -12.28 -18.61
CA LEU A 145 17.34 -12.99 -17.60
C LEU A 145 18.19 -13.91 -16.71
N SER A 146 19.20 -14.57 -17.28
CA SER A 146 20.14 -15.40 -16.50
C SER A 146 20.93 -14.56 -15.51
N ALA A 147 21.40 -13.38 -15.92
CA ALA A 147 22.09 -12.44 -15.05
C ALA A 147 21.18 -11.85 -13.96
N GLY A 148 19.90 -11.63 -14.27
CA GLY A 148 18.89 -11.12 -13.34
C GLY A 148 18.24 -12.17 -12.43
N LYS A 149 18.59 -13.44 -12.56
CA LYS A 149 17.94 -14.55 -11.84
C LYS A 149 17.96 -14.38 -10.32
N GLU A 150 19.10 -13.96 -9.76
CA GLU A 150 19.23 -13.76 -8.31
C GLU A 150 18.34 -12.62 -7.80
N LEU A 151 18.19 -11.55 -8.57
CA LEU A 151 17.27 -10.46 -8.25
C LEU A 151 15.82 -10.96 -8.21
N ILE A 152 15.39 -11.71 -9.23
CA ILE A 152 14.02 -12.25 -9.30
C ILE A 152 13.75 -13.14 -8.08
N ILE A 153 14.66 -14.06 -7.74
CA ILE A 153 14.52 -14.95 -6.58
C ILE A 153 14.39 -14.13 -5.28
N ARG A 154 15.28 -13.15 -5.06
CA ARG A 154 15.24 -12.30 -3.86
C ARG A 154 13.95 -11.47 -3.77
N LEU A 155 13.38 -11.05 -4.90
CA LEU A 155 12.09 -10.34 -4.94
C LEU A 155 10.93 -11.28 -4.60
N MET A 156 10.94 -12.52 -5.13
CA MET A 156 9.93 -13.54 -4.83
C MET A 156 9.95 -14.00 -3.37
N GLU A 157 11.13 -14.03 -2.74
CA GLU A 157 11.28 -14.31 -1.31
C GLU A 157 10.67 -13.22 -0.40
N ASN A 158 10.36 -12.03 -0.95
CA ASN A 158 9.79 -10.96 -0.15
C ASN A 158 8.32 -11.26 0.18
N PRO A 159 7.95 -11.41 1.47
CA PRO A 159 6.58 -11.75 1.86
C PRO A 159 5.58 -10.67 1.45
N SER A 160 6.03 -9.43 1.26
CA SER A 160 5.18 -8.32 0.81
C SER A 160 4.73 -8.44 -0.64
N LEU A 161 5.34 -9.31 -1.46
CA LEU A 161 4.98 -9.47 -2.87
C LEU A 161 3.58 -10.09 -3.05
N HIS A 162 3.16 -10.93 -2.11
CA HIS A 162 1.96 -11.78 -2.22
C HIS A 162 0.63 -11.02 -2.16
N GLU A 163 0.64 -9.71 -1.92
CA GLU A 163 -0.58 -8.89 -1.80
C GLU A 163 -0.85 -7.99 -3.02
N HIS A 164 0.03 -7.96 -4.03
CA HIS A 164 -0.24 -7.27 -5.30
C HIS A 164 -0.28 -8.25 -6.47
N GLU A 165 -1.47 -8.40 -7.06
CA GLU A 165 -1.72 -9.31 -8.18
C GLU A 165 -0.78 -9.02 -9.36
N ILE A 166 -0.80 -7.83 -9.97
CA ILE A 166 -0.15 -7.63 -11.28
C ILE A 166 1.39 -7.79 -11.30
N PHE A 167 2.11 -7.23 -10.33
CA PHE A 167 3.59 -7.33 -10.32
C PHE A 167 4.06 -8.67 -9.80
N SER A 168 3.34 -9.26 -8.84
CA SER A 168 3.63 -10.61 -8.37
C SER A 168 3.36 -11.64 -9.46
N ASP A 169 2.25 -11.51 -10.19
CA ASP A 169 1.88 -12.35 -11.32
C ASP A 169 2.88 -12.26 -12.47
N MET A 170 3.49 -11.08 -12.68
CA MET A 170 4.53 -10.91 -13.71
C MET A 170 5.84 -11.65 -13.36
N LEU A 171 6.15 -11.77 -12.07
CA LEU A 171 7.39 -12.40 -11.60
C LEU A 171 7.29 -13.93 -11.47
N MET A 172 6.07 -14.47 -11.31
CA MET A 172 5.79 -15.91 -11.26
C MET A 172 5.66 -16.53 -12.64
#